data_AF-A0A0C4ESJ1-F1
#
_entry.id   AF-A0A0C4ESJ1-F1
#
_cell.length_a   1.000
_cell.length_b   1.000
_cell.length_c   1.000
_cell.angle_alpha   90.00
_cell.angle_beta   90.00
_cell.angle_gamma   90.00
#
_symmetry.space_group_name_H-M   'P 1'
#
loop_
_entity.id
_entity.type
_entity.pdbx_description
1 polymer ?
#
loop_
_entity_poly.entity_id
_entity_poly.type
_entity_poly.pdbx_seq_one_letter_code
_entity_poly.pdbx_strand_id
1 'polypeptide(L)'
;MAGRAGTVKGFEFTRRLRDGQIKKETREVTVQPGWKDGIPLAEALAGPDLGYDLNRGLKHIDGRNVLFKLPFIGASGGNPIQPGFEIRIPNQGMPIRKSGGKSRGDLRVRIDVVFPAWLNASQILAARQLKECMSSIVPAFDI
;
A
#
# COMPACT_ATOMS: atom_id res chain seq x y z
N MET A 1 -3.87 24.05 3.76
CA MET A 1 -4.45 22.74 3.37
C MET A 1 -4.43 22.64 1.85
N ALA A 2 -3.38 22.05 1.26
CA ALA A 2 -3.34 21.80 -0.17
C ALA A 2 -3.78 20.35 -0.41
N GLY A 3 -5.00 20.15 -0.92
CA GLY A 3 -5.44 18.84 -1.37
C GLY A 3 -4.57 18.39 -2.55
N ARG A 4 -4.10 17.13 -2.55
CA ARG A 4 -3.44 16.55 -3.73
C ARG A 4 -4.41 16.62 -4.90
N ALA A 5 -3.99 17.20 -6.02
CA ALA A 5 -4.78 17.19 -7.25
C ALA A 5 -4.63 15.85 -7.97
N GLY A 6 -5.73 15.33 -8.54
CA GLY A 6 -5.71 14.11 -9.35
C GLY A 6 -4.84 14.25 -10.62
N THR A 7 -4.55 13.13 -11.28
CA THR A 7 -3.77 13.10 -12.54
C THR A 7 -4.54 12.31 -13.59
N VAL A 8 -4.61 12.79 -14.84
CA VAL A 8 -5.17 12.01 -15.94
C VAL A 8 -4.07 11.15 -16.56
N LYS A 9 -4.30 9.84 -16.69
CA LYS A 9 -3.38 8.93 -17.39
C LYS A 9 -4.06 8.31 -18.60
N GLY A 10 -3.41 8.42 -19.75
CA GLY A 10 -3.77 7.68 -20.96
C GLY A 10 -3.22 6.26 -20.91
N PHE A 11 -4.08 5.27 -21.19
CA PHE A 11 -3.69 3.88 -21.33
C PHE A 11 -4.09 3.39 -22.72
N GLU A 12 -3.14 2.80 -23.46
CA GLU A 12 -3.40 2.14 -24.73
C GLU A 12 -3.69 0.66 -24.47
N PHE A 13 -4.90 0.22 -24.80
CA PHE A 13 -5.30 -1.18 -24.71
C PHE A 13 -5.29 -1.79 -26.10
N THR A 14 -4.59 -2.92 -26.24
CA THR A 14 -4.64 -3.72 -27.46
C THR A 14 -5.48 -4.96 -27.21
N ARG A 15 -6.52 -5.21 -28.01
CA ARG A 15 -7.28 -6.47 -27.96
C ARG A 15 -7.31 -7.13 -29.33
N ARG A 16 -7.13 -8.45 -29.34
CA ARG A 16 -7.31 -9.29 -30.53
C ARG A 16 -8.80 -9.61 -30.71
N LEU A 17 -9.34 -9.32 -31.88
CA LEU A 17 -10.72 -9.60 -32.27
C LEU A 17 -10.83 -11.04 -32.83
N ARG A 18 -12.05 -11.56 -32.95
CA ARG A 18 -12.30 -12.94 -33.44
C ARG A 18 -11.89 -13.13 -34.90
N ASP A 19 -11.83 -12.04 -35.66
CA ASP A 19 -11.31 -11.97 -37.04
C ASP A 19 -9.77 -12.00 -37.12
N GLY A 20 -9.08 -12.07 -35.97
CA GLY A 20 -7.63 -12.08 -35.87
C GLY A 20 -6.97 -10.70 -35.84
N GLN A 21 -7.72 -9.61 -36.06
CA GLN A 21 -7.20 -8.24 -36.06
C GLN A 21 -6.85 -7.77 -34.64
N ILE A 22 -5.82 -6.94 -34.52
CA ILE A 22 -5.46 -6.29 -33.24
C ILE A 22 -5.96 -4.86 -33.29
N LYS A 23 -6.96 -4.56 -32.45
CA LYS A 23 -7.47 -3.19 -32.30
C LYS A 23 -6.77 -2.50 -31.14
N LYS A 24 -6.26 -1.29 -31.40
CA LYS A 24 -5.69 -0.36 -30.41
C LYS A 24 -6.77 0.61 -29.98
N GLU A 25 -6.96 0.78 -28.67
CA GLU A 25 -7.91 1.71 -28.09
C GLU A 25 -7.24 2.46 -26.94
N THR A 26 -7.10 3.77 -27.09
CA THR A 26 -6.59 4.63 -26.02
C THR A 26 -7.75 5.08 -25.15
N ARG A 27 -7.64 4.85 -23.84
CA ARG A 27 -8.60 5.33 -22.84
C ARG A 27 -7.89 6.19 -21.80
N GLU A 28 -8.49 7.32 -21.51
CA GLU A 28 -8.04 8.20 -20.43
C GLU A 28 -8.74 7.85 -19.13
N VAL A 29 -7.98 7.79 -18.05
CA VAL A 29 -8.49 7.54 -16.70
C VAL A 29 -8.07 8.68 -15.80
N THR A 30 -9.05 9.39 -15.25
CA THR A 30 -8.84 10.39 -14.19
C THR A 30 -8.51 9.67 -12.89
N VAL A 31 -7.23 9.71 -12.50
CA VAL A 31 -6.76 9.14 -11.24
C VAL A 31 -7.08 10.13 -10.12
N GLN A 32 -8.01 9.76 -9.27
CA GLN A 32 -8.38 10.57 -8.11
C GLN A 32 -7.26 10.56 -7.04
N PRO A 33 -7.12 11.64 -6.27
CA PRO A 33 -6.31 11.63 -5.05
C PRO A 33 -6.75 10.46 -4.17
N GLY A 34 -5.81 9.66 -3.68
CA GLY A 34 -6.06 8.42 -2.93
C GLY A 34 -5.95 7.12 -3.74
N TRP A 35 -5.98 7.15 -5.08
CA TRP A 35 -5.86 5.93 -5.90
C TRP A 35 -4.43 5.42 -6.08
N LYS A 36 -3.44 6.24 -5.68
CA LYS A 36 -1.99 5.92 -5.71
C LYS A 36 -1.27 6.46 -4.49
N ASP A 37 -1.99 6.73 -3.42
CA ASP A 37 -1.38 7.29 -2.23
C ASP A 37 -0.92 6.12 -1.36
N GLY A 38 0.37 5.84 -1.44
CA GLY A 38 1.06 5.14 -0.37
C GLY A 38 0.87 5.87 0.96
N ILE A 39 1.07 5.16 2.07
CA ILE A 39 0.95 5.77 3.40
C ILE A 39 2.11 6.75 3.63
N PRO A 40 1.88 7.89 4.29
CA PRO A 40 2.96 8.82 4.61
C PRO A 40 3.93 8.16 5.61
N LEU A 41 5.21 8.54 5.54
CA LEU A 41 6.23 8.02 6.46
C LEU A 41 5.86 8.20 7.94
N ALA A 42 5.23 9.33 8.29
CA ALA A 42 4.77 9.58 9.66
C ALA A 42 3.78 8.50 10.14
N GLU A 43 2.79 8.15 9.31
CA GLU A 43 1.83 7.10 9.62
C GLU A 43 2.48 5.70 9.65
N ALA A 44 3.44 5.45 8.74
CA ALA A 44 4.19 4.20 8.73
C ALA A 44 5.03 4.00 10.01
N LEU A 45 5.49 5.09 10.63
CA LEU A 45 6.35 5.05 11.83
C LEU A 45 5.56 5.15 13.14
N ALA A 46 4.49 5.95 13.19
CA ALA A 46 3.78 6.28 14.42
C ALA A 46 2.32 5.81 14.45
N GLY A 47 1.82 5.25 13.35
CA GLY A 47 0.41 4.92 13.19
C GLY A 47 -0.42 6.13 12.75
N PRO A 48 -1.74 5.94 12.54
CA PRO A 48 -2.65 7.00 12.12
C PRO A 48 -2.76 8.09 13.19
N ASP A 49 -3.01 9.33 12.76
CA ASP A 49 -3.27 10.45 13.67
C ASP A 49 -4.43 10.16 14.63
N LEU A 50 -4.43 10.82 15.78
CA LEU A 50 -5.45 10.65 16.82
C LEU A 50 -6.86 10.91 16.25
N GLY A 51 -7.68 9.86 16.17
CA GLY A 51 -9.05 9.93 15.67
C GLY A 51 -9.28 9.36 14.26
N TYR A 52 -8.25 8.81 13.60
CA TYR A 52 -8.40 8.11 12.32
C TYR A 52 -8.44 6.59 12.48
N ASP A 53 -9.36 5.94 11.78
CA ASP A 53 -9.50 4.48 11.80
C ASP A 53 -8.32 3.78 11.11
N LEU A 54 -7.88 2.64 11.68
CA LEU A 54 -6.86 1.74 11.09
C LEU A 54 -7.37 0.94 9.89
N ASN A 55 -8.68 0.96 9.67
CA ASN A 55 -9.30 0.26 8.57
C ASN A 55 -9.04 1.03 7.27
N ARG A 56 -8.48 0.36 6.28
CA ARG A 56 -8.29 0.88 4.93
C ARG A 56 -9.25 0.15 3.99
N GLY A 57 -9.99 0.91 3.21
CA GLY A 57 -10.94 0.38 2.22
C GLY A 57 -10.30 0.32 0.84
N LEU A 58 -10.42 -0.81 0.16
CA LEU A 58 -10.05 -0.95 -1.24
C LEU A 58 -11.21 -1.51 -2.05
N LYS A 59 -11.42 -0.93 -3.23
CA LYS A 59 -12.49 -1.35 -4.13
C LYS A 59 -12.03 -2.59 -4.88
N HIS A 60 -12.69 -3.71 -4.62
CA HIS A 60 -12.47 -4.96 -5.32
C HIS A 60 -12.97 -4.87 -6.77
N ILE A 61 -12.50 -5.78 -7.63
CA ILE A 61 -12.89 -5.84 -9.04
C ILE A 61 -14.40 -6.05 -9.21
N ASP A 62 -15.05 -6.73 -8.26
CA ASP A 62 -16.50 -6.94 -8.23
C ASP A 62 -17.28 -5.69 -7.75
N GLY A 63 -16.60 -4.56 -7.54
CA GLY A 63 -17.18 -3.29 -7.09
C GLY A 63 -17.44 -3.18 -5.58
N ARG A 64 -17.26 -4.28 -4.83
CA ARG A 64 -17.38 -4.32 -3.36
C ARG A 64 -16.17 -3.66 -2.68
N ASN A 65 -16.37 -3.06 -1.52
CA ASN A 65 -15.26 -2.60 -0.68
C ASN A 65 -14.74 -3.76 0.17
N VAL A 66 -13.45 -4.05 0.05
CA VAL A 66 -12.72 -4.96 0.93
C VAL A 66 -12.00 -4.09 1.95
N LEU A 67 -12.25 -4.33 3.23
CA LEU A 67 -11.56 -3.64 4.31
C LEU A 67 -10.38 -4.49 4.76
N PHE A 68 -9.24 -3.85 4.98
CA PHE A 68 -8.07 -4.46 5.59
C PHE A 68 -7.53 -3.55 6.68
N LYS A 69 -6.80 -4.16 7.63
CA LYS A 69 -6.21 -3.45 8.75
C LYS A 69 -4.72 -3.27 8.51
N LEU A 70 -4.23 -2.06 8.72
CA LEU A 70 -2.80 -1.83 8.86
C LEU A 70 -2.31 -2.43 10.18
N PRO A 71 -1.07 -2.94 10.25
CA PRO A 71 -0.47 -3.36 11.51
C PRO A 71 -0.43 -2.16 12.47
N PHE A 72 -0.81 -2.39 13.72
CA PHE A 72 -1.00 -1.33 14.70
C PHE A 72 0.32 -0.91 15.33
N ILE A 73 0.58 0.39 15.30
CA ILE A 73 1.59 1.07 16.10
C ILE A 73 0.80 1.91 17.11
N GLY A 74 0.88 1.54 18.38
CA GLY A 74 0.10 2.17 19.44
C GLY A 74 0.94 3.12 20.30
N ALA A 75 0.28 3.78 21.25
CA ALA A 75 0.94 4.62 22.25
C ALA A 75 2.00 3.86 23.09
N SER A 76 1.85 2.55 23.21
CA SER A 76 2.80 1.66 23.90
C SER A 76 3.96 1.18 23.01
N GLY A 77 4.03 1.65 21.77
CA GLY A 77 4.98 1.19 20.75
C GLY A 77 4.40 0.12 19.82
N GLY A 78 5.19 -0.27 18.83
CA GLY A 78 4.84 -1.26 17.82
C GLY A 78 5.89 -1.34 16.72
N ASN A 79 5.76 -2.33 15.83
CA ASN A 79 6.66 -2.48 14.70
C ASN A 79 6.28 -1.50 13.59
N PRO A 80 7.19 -0.64 13.12
CA PRO A 80 6.94 0.23 11.99
C PRO A 80 6.57 -0.54 10.72
N ILE A 81 5.75 0.09 9.86
CA ILE A 81 5.41 -0.47 8.56
C ILE A 81 6.61 -0.33 7.64
N GLN A 82 7.16 -1.46 7.22
CA GLN A 82 8.29 -1.47 6.30
C GLN A 82 7.85 -1.04 4.89
N PRO A 83 8.68 -0.26 4.17
CA PRO A 83 8.43 0.00 2.76
C PRO A 83 8.30 -1.29 1.96
N GLY A 84 7.22 -1.45 1.21
CA GLY A 84 6.92 -2.66 0.45
C GLY A 84 6.30 -3.80 1.24
N PHE A 85 5.91 -3.56 2.50
CA PHE A 85 5.16 -4.54 3.30
C PHE A 85 3.90 -5.04 2.55
N GLU A 86 3.67 -6.34 2.54
CA GLU A 86 2.54 -6.97 1.85
C GLU A 86 1.53 -7.54 2.83
N ILE A 87 0.27 -7.12 2.68
CA ILE A 87 -0.87 -7.71 3.38
C ILE A 87 -1.55 -8.71 2.46
N ARG A 88 -1.58 -9.97 2.87
CA ARG A 88 -2.30 -11.04 2.16
C ARG A 88 -3.74 -11.12 2.65
N ILE A 89 -4.69 -10.94 1.73
CA ILE A 89 -6.12 -11.11 1.97
C ILE A 89 -6.58 -12.35 1.18
N PRO A 90 -6.83 -13.48 1.88
CA PRO A 90 -7.11 -14.74 1.21
C PRO A 90 -8.43 -14.73 0.46
N ASN A 91 -8.52 -15.49 -0.64
CA ASN A 91 -9.73 -15.69 -1.45
C ASN A 91 -10.35 -14.43 -2.08
N GLN A 92 -9.64 -13.30 -2.07
CA GLN A 92 -10.06 -12.03 -2.68
C GLN A 92 -9.36 -11.73 -4.02
N GLY A 93 -8.71 -12.73 -4.62
CA GLY A 93 -8.07 -12.65 -5.92
C GLY A 93 -8.97 -13.12 -7.07
N MET A 94 -8.37 -13.30 -8.24
CA MET A 94 -9.09 -13.79 -9.43
C MET A 94 -9.51 -15.27 -9.27
N PRO A 95 -10.62 -15.70 -9.90
CA PRO A 95 -10.99 -17.11 -9.95
C PRO A 95 -9.89 -17.99 -10.58
N ILE A 96 -9.61 -19.12 -9.94
CA ILE A 96 -8.57 -20.06 -10.38
C ILE A 96 -9.17 -20.97 -11.46
N ARG A 97 -8.69 -20.82 -12.71
CA ARG A 97 -9.17 -21.58 -13.87
C ARG A 97 -9.10 -23.11 -13.67
N LYS A 98 -8.03 -23.60 -13.03
CA LYS A 98 -7.82 -25.04 -12.75
C LYS A 98 -8.85 -25.62 -11.76
N SER A 99 -9.46 -24.80 -10.91
CA SER A 99 -10.52 -25.18 -9.97
C SER A 99 -11.92 -25.09 -10.60
N GLY A 100 -12.01 -24.82 -11.91
CA GLY A 100 -13.28 -24.55 -12.58
C GLY A 100 -13.98 -23.29 -12.04
N GLY A 101 -13.22 -22.33 -11.50
CA GLY A 101 -13.75 -21.09 -10.92
C GLY A 101 -14.32 -21.22 -9.49
N LYS A 102 -14.25 -22.39 -8.86
CA LYS A 102 -14.75 -22.62 -7.49
C LYS A 102 -13.89 -21.94 -6.42
N SER A 103 -12.58 -21.88 -6.65
CA SER A 103 -11.62 -21.24 -5.73
C SER A 103 -11.14 -19.92 -6.30
N ARG A 104 -10.97 -18.91 -5.44
CA ARG A 104 -10.35 -17.62 -5.77
C ARG A 104 -8.90 -17.61 -5.29
N GLY A 105 -8.04 -16.87 -5.98
CA GLY A 105 -6.69 -16.57 -5.50
C GLY A 105 -6.72 -15.58 -4.33
N ASP A 106 -5.55 -15.07 -3.95
CA ASP A 106 -5.44 -14.09 -2.87
C ASP A 106 -5.21 -12.68 -3.42
N LEU A 107 -5.70 -11.67 -2.70
CA LEU A 107 -5.36 -10.28 -2.93
C LEU A 107 -4.14 -9.94 -2.06
N ARG A 108 -3.08 -9.43 -2.69
CA ARG A 108 -1.91 -8.90 -1.98
C ARG A 108 -1.89 -7.39 -2.08
N VAL A 109 -1.88 -6.73 -0.94
CA VAL A 109 -1.85 -5.27 -0.84
C VAL A 109 -0.44 -4.88 -0.44
N ARG A 110 0.33 -4.36 -1.40
CA ARG A 110 1.65 -3.80 -1.12
C ARG A 110 1.50 -2.37 -0.62
N ILE A 111 2.14 -2.08 0.50
CA ILE A 111 2.16 -0.75 1.09
C ILE A 111 3.38 0.00 0.58
N ASP A 112 3.12 1.06 -0.15
CA ASP A 112 4.15 2.02 -0.52
C ASP A 112 4.24 3.10 0.57
N VAL A 113 5.45 3.36 1.06
CA VAL A 113 5.70 4.42 2.05
C VAL A 113 6.20 5.65 1.32
N VAL A 114 5.50 6.78 1.49
CA VAL A 114 5.80 8.04 0.81
C VAL A 114 6.59 8.94 1.75
N PHE A 115 7.80 9.32 1.31
CA PHE A 115 8.65 10.26 2.02
C PHE A 115 8.20 11.71 1.78
N PRO A 116 8.31 12.59 2.78
CA PRO A 116 8.08 14.02 2.59
C PRO A 116 9.16 14.61 1.66
N ALA A 117 8.76 15.58 0.83
CA ALA A 117 9.67 16.23 -0.12
C ALA A 117 10.73 17.13 0.56
N TRP A 118 10.45 17.60 1.77
CA TRP A 118 11.32 18.49 2.53
C TRP A 118 11.08 18.35 4.04
N LEU A 119 12.13 18.58 4.84
CA LEU A 119 12.11 18.50 6.29
C LEU A 119 12.65 19.78 6.93
N ASN A 120 11.97 20.24 7.98
CA ASN A 120 12.40 21.34 8.83
C ASN A 120 13.50 20.91 9.81
N ALA A 121 14.23 21.88 10.38
CA ALA A 121 15.29 21.62 11.37
C ALA A 121 14.82 20.75 12.56
N SER A 122 13.61 21.02 13.09
CA SER A 122 13.02 20.22 14.18
C SER A 122 12.74 18.77 13.75
N GLN A 123 12.24 18.56 12.53
CA GLN A 123 11.94 17.24 11.99
C GLN A 123 13.23 16.45 11.72
N ILE A 124 14.30 17.11 11.29
CA ILE A 124 15.63 16.50 11.10
C ILE A 124 16.19 16.05 12.45
N LEU A 125 16.06 16.87 13.49
CA LEU A 125 16.50 16.50 14.85
C LEU A 125 15.71 15.29 15.37
N ALA A 126 14.39 15.28 15.21
CA ALA A 126 13.55 14.14 15.58
C ALA A 126 13.92 12.88 14.80
N ALA A 127 14.13 12.98 13.49
CA ALA A 127 14.55 11.84 12.66
C ALA A 127 15.91 11.27 13.09
N ARG A 128 16.84 12.11 13.55
CA ARG A 128 18.14 11.65 14.10
C ARG A 128 18.01 10.87 15.40
N GLN A 129 16.93 11.08 16.17
CA GLN A 129 16.66 10.32 17.38
C GLN A 129 16.19 8.89 17.08
N LEU A 130 15.71 8.61 15.86
CA LEU A 130 15.29 7.27 15.42
C LEU A 130 16.47 6.31 15.13
N LYS A 131 17.63 6.53 15.74
CA LYS A 131 18.79 5.62 15.61
C LYS A 131 18.51 4.29 16.29
N GLU A 132 19.02 3.22 15.66
CA GLU A 132 18.99 1.82 16.08
C GLU A 132 18.77 1.61 17.58
N CYS A 133 17.56 1.16 17.96
CA CYS A 133 17.46 0.14 18.99
C CYS A 133 17.97 -1.17 18.38
N MET A 134 19.28 -1.29 18.17
CA MET A 134 19.91 -2.61 18.11
C MET A 134 19.72 -3.18 19.52
N SER A 135 18.62 -3.90 19.72
CA SER A 135 18.51 -4.83 20.83
C SER A 135 19.74 -5.71 20.77
N SER A 136 20.55 -5.62 21.82
CA SER A 136 21.68 -6.47 22.12
C SER A 136 21.32 -7.95 21.98
N ILE A 137 21.55 -8.53 20.81
CA ILE A 137 21.72 -9.98 20.61
C ILE A 137 22.94 -10.15 19.70
N VAL A 138 24.11 -10.01 20.29
CA VAL A 138 25.24 -10.85 19.91
C VAL A 138 25.23 -12.00 20.92
N PRO A 139 24.96 -13.26 20.53
CA PRO A 139 25.23 -14.37 21.44
C PRO A 139 26.73 -14.37 21.71
N ALA A 140 27.11 -14.30 22.98
CA ALA A 140 28.46 -14.63 23.41
C ALA A 140 28.72 -16.07 22.95
N PHE A 141 29.59 -16.23 21.96
CA PHE A 141 30.20 -17.51 21.65
C PHE A 141 31.40 -17.60 22.59
N ASP A 142 31.17 -18.18 23.78
CA ASP A 142 32.26 -18.62 24.64
C ASP A 142 32.96 -19.80 23.95
N ILE A 143 34.30 -19.70 23.86
CA ILE A 143 35.21 -20.76 23.40
C ILE A 143 35.51 -21.70 24.56
#